data_AF-A0A8S2U1G6-F1
#
_entry.id   AF-A0A8S2U1G6-F1
#
_cell.length_a   1.000
_cell.length_b   1.000
_cell.length_c   1.000
_cell.angle_alpha   90.00
_cell.angle_beta   90.00
_cell.angle_gamma   90.00
#
_symmetry.space_group_name_H-M   'P 1'
#
loop_
_entity.id
_entity.type
_entity.pdbx_description
1 polymer ?
#
loop_
_entity_poly.entity_id
_entity_poly.type
_entity_poly.pdbx_seq_one_letter_code
_entity_poly.pdbx_strand_id
1 'polypeptide(L)'
;VCDGDDVNDKKDPVVYYHDEEIWSSYATGSDVEFSFDPALPTLTASESDQESDTEIIKKEYSVSQPDELALWYVRSDDITYDRRNGVDETCWQPVLDIENEIIEESYQNRIKGNDQCHLVELDDYLIDLDKYIQIDKTQQERQRAVERRMCNVHSQHPRSDRFFSDVAPPEFRKKWMVTATGRQCLLNPKLCAMKACEGILTEGRLKGRGKEAECLAEKLRACQNQSFKQISKCCVHLYTRESFLFKEANRAMRENDLTKVDVLGPYCYLLRGYYRTCEPWCGRLYRSCNCTLEVIDEYRNAITSQEWKTWPSFNSTSKNRGKAEFFDGNTLFIIDIKVLQLAPTRAFDIQHLSYFPNEEEVLLPPGVSFQVSSVQQDETSKKYIIYIQL
;
A
#
# COMPACT_ATOMS: atom_id res chain seq x y z
N VAL A 1 69.20 4.28 2.58
CA VAL A 1 68.89 3.94 1.18
C VAL A 1 67.56 3.22 1.25
N CYS A 2 66.51 3.92 0.83
CA CYS A 2 65.13 3.45 0.80
C CYS A 2 64.86 2.97 -0.62
N ASP A 3 64.37 1.74 -0.77
CA ASP A 3 63.68 1.23 -1.96
C ASP A 3 62.44 0.52 -1.38
N GLY A 4 61.18 0.85 -1.70
CA GLY A 4 60.60 1.32 -2.96
C GLY A 4 60.09 0.10 -3.74
N ASP A 5 58.85 -0.33 -3.52
CA ASP A 5 57.68 -0.19 -4.43
C ASP A 5 57.40 -1.58 -5.07
N ASP A 6 56.23 -2.05 -5.49
CA ASP A 6 54.87 -1.52 -5.62
C ASP A 6 53.99 -2.78 -5.81
N VAL A 7 52.95 -3.00 -5.00
CA VAL A 7 51.99 -4.11 -5.22
C VAL A 7 50.73 -3.54 -5.86
N ASN A 8 50.60 -3.78 -7.17
CA ASN A 8 49.44 -3.47 -7.99
C ASN A 8 48.18 -4.22 -7.50
N ASP A 9 47.29 -3.48 -6.85
CA ASP A 9 45.96 -3.93 -6.46
C ASP A 9 45.01 -3.72 -7.65
N LYS A 10 44.81 -4.77 -8.46
CA LYS A 10 43.82 -4.79 -9.54
C LYS A 10 42.43 -4.96 -8.91
N LYS A 11 41.69 -3.86 -8.78
CA LYS A 11 40.24 -3.91 -8.55
C LYS A 11 39.53 -4.25 -9.86
N ASP A 12 38.85 -5.40 -9.88
CA ASP A 12 37.93 -5.76 -10.95
C ASP A 12 36.78 -4.73 -11.04
N PRO A 13 36.31 -4.39 -12.25
CA PRO A 13 35.20 -3.47 -12.41
C PRO A 13 33.90 -4.11 -11.91
N VAL A 14 33.24 -3.43 -10.98
CA VAL A 14 31.87 -3.72 -10.55
C VAL A 14 30.94 -3.47 -11.74
N VAL A 15 30.37 -4.55 -12.28
CA VAL A 15 29.34 -4.50 -13.33
C VAL A 15 28.01 -4.09 -12.67
N TYR A 16 27.53 -2.89 -13.00
CA TYR A 16 26.18 -2.47 -12.66
C TYR A 16 25.19 -3.07 -13.67
N TYR A 17 24.28 -3.92 -13.21
CA TYR A 17 23.14 -4.35 -14.01
C TYR A 17 22.12 -3.20 -14.09
N HIS A 18 22.06 -2.54 -15.25
CA HIS A 18 21.00 -1.59 -15.57
C HIS A 18 19.73 -2.34 -16.01
N ASP A 19 18.60 -2.08 -15.33
CA ASP A 19 17.26 -2.58 -15.67
C ASP A 19 16.64 -1.89 -16.93
N GLU A 20 17.46 -1.21 -17.74
CA GLU A 20 17.01 -0.45 -18.93
C GLU A 20 17.03 -1.24 -20.25
N GLU A 21 17.64 -2.43 -20.31
CA GLU A 21 17.81 -3.22 -21.55
C GLU A 21 16.54 -3.91 -22.09
N ILE A 22 15.37 -3.67 -21.48
CA ILE A 22 14.11 -4.25 -21.95
C ILE A 22 13.49 -3.41 -23.07
N TRP A 23 13.92 -2.16 -23.31
CA TRP A 23 13.41 -1.39 -24.46
C TRP A 23 14.20 -1.64 -25.77
N SER A 24 15.45 -2.10 -25.71
CA SER A 24 16.27 -2.32 -26.92
C SER A 24 16.23 -3.77 -27.45
N SER A 25 15.93 -4.76 -26.61
CA SER A 25 16.00 -6.18 -26.98
C SER A 25 14.76 -6.73 -27.72
N TYR A 26 13.68 -5.95 -27.86
CA TYR A 26 12.51 -6.35 -28.68
C TYR A 26 12.61 -6.00 -30.17
N ALA A 27 13.72 -5.39 -30.61
CA ALA A 27 13.90 -4.96 -32.00
C ALA A 27 14.66 -5.97 -32.89
N THR A 28 15.07 -7.14 -32.39
CA THR A 28 15.84 -8.11 -33.19
C THR A 28 15.30 -9.53 -33.06
N GLY A 29 14.29 -9.84 -33.87
CA GLY A 29 13.75 -11.20 -33.96
C GLY A 29 12.69 -11.35 -35.05
N SER A 30 13.15 -11.73 -36.25
CA SER A 30 12.41 -12.34 -37.38
C SER A 30 11.24 -11.58 -38.03
N ASP A 31 11.54 -11.02 -39.20
CA ASP A 31 10.72 -10.86 -40.42
C ASP A 31 9.19 -11.00 -40.27
N VAL A 32 8.56 -9.91 -39.84
CA VAL A 32 7.22 -9.57 -40.28
C VAL A 32 7.29 -8.14 -40.80
N GLU A 33 7.19 -7.96 -42.12
CA GLU A 33 7.07 -6.64 -42.75
C GLU A 33 5.77 -5.98 -42.28
N PHE A 34 5.84 -5.20 -41.20
CA PHE A 34 4.85 -4.20 -40.87
C PHE A 34 5.31 -2.87 -41.46
N SER A 35 4.59 -2.40 -42.48
CA SER A 35 4.74 -1.02 -42.97
C SER A 35 4.30 -0.05 -41.88
N PHE A 36 5.25 0.53 -41.15
CA PHE A 36 4.99 1.64 -40.24
C PHE A 36 4.89 2.93 -41.05
N ASP A 37 3.72 3.55 -41.02
CA ASP A 37 3.50 4.92 -41.47
C ASP A 37 4.11 5.87 -40.42
N PRO A 38 5.12 6.72 -40.75
CA PRO A 38 5.89 7.48 -39.77
C PRO A 38 5.17 8.72 -39.21
N ALA A 39 3.86 8.85 -39.37
CA ALA A 39 3.07 9.95 -38.84
C ALA A 39 2.50 9.65 -37.44
N LEU A 40 3.35 9.56 -36.42
CA LEU A 40 2.92 9.67 -35.02
C LEU A 40 2.80 11.17 -34.66
N PRO A 41 1.64 11.66 -34.22
CA PRO A 41 1.49 13.05 -33.84
C PRO A 41 2.25 13.32 -32.54
N THR A 42 3.13 14.31 -32.57
CA THR A 42 3.70 14.94 -31.38
C THR A 42 2.55 15.47 -30.53
N LEU A 43 2.25 14.81 -29.42
CA LEU A 43 1.33 15.33 -28.40
C LEU A 43 1.99 16.54 -27.73
N THR A 44 1.82 17.72 -28.32
CA THR A 44 1.97 18.98 -27.59
C THR A 44 0.82 19.05 -26.61
N ALA A 45 1.12 18.89 -25.32
CA ALA A 45 0.18 19.18 -24.26
C ALA A 45 -0.23 20.66 -24.38
N SER A 46 -1.48 20.91 -24.75
CA SER A 46 -2.09 22.24 -24.65
C SER A 46 -2.20 22.61 -23.18
N GLU A 47 -1.64 23.76 -22.81
CA GLU A 47 -1.69 24.33 -21.46
C GLU A 47 -3.12 24.70 -20.99
N SER A 48 -4.15 24.44 -21.78
CA SER A 48 -5.56 24.76 -21.49
C SER A 48 -6.35 23.68 -20.74
N ASP A 49 -5.79 22.49 -20.52
CA ASP A 49 -6.50 21.38 -19.83
C ASP A 49 -6.14 21.25 -18.33
N GLN A 50 -5.33 22.17 -17.78
CA GLN A 50 -4.91 22.08 -16.37
C GLN A 50 -5.93 22.62 -15.37
N GLU A 51 -6.87 23.49 -15.76
CA GLU A 51 -7.78 24.13 -14.80
C GLU A 51 -9.05 23.32 -14.48
N SER A 52 -9.58 22.51 -15.44
CA SER A 52 -10.83 21.77 -15.24
C SER A 52 -10.66 20.48 -14.44
N ASP A 53 -9.51 19.81 -14.55
CA ASP A 53 -9.20 18.60 -13.78
C ASP A 53 -8.96 18.90 -12.29
N THR A 54 -8.52 20.11 -11.94
CA THR A 54 -8.26 20.52 -10.54
C THR A 54 -9.51 20.69 -9.69
N GLU A 55 -10.67 21.02 -10.26
CA GLU A 55 -11.89 21.25 -9.47
C GLU A 55 -12.58 19.95 -9.02
N ILE A 56 -12.51 18.89 -9.83
CA ILE A 56 -13.07 17.58 -9.45
C ILE A 56 -12.19 16.91 -8.39
N ILE A 57 -10.86 17.06 -8.50
CA ILE A 57 -9.91 16.55 -7.51
C ILE A 57 -10.09 17.27 -6.17
N LYS A 58 -10.35 18.58 -6.17
CA LYS A 58 -10.64 19.34 -4.94
C LYS A 58 -11.87 18.85 -4.18
N LYS A 59 -12.82 18.21 -4.87
CA LYS A 59 -14.08 17.77 -4.26
C LYS A 59 -14.06 16.37 -3.68
N GLU A 60 -13.20 15.47 -4.17
CA GLU A 60 -13.12 14.07 -3.69
C GLU A 60 -11.77 13.66 -3.09
N TYR A 61 -10.63 14.27 -3.48
CA TYR A 61 -9.31 13.78 -3.06
C TYR A 61 -8.28 14.86 -2.67
N SER A 62 -8.61 16.15 -2.80
CA SER A 62 -7.86 17.26 -2.19
C SER A 62 -8.70 18.07 -1.21
N VAL A 63 -9.82 17.50 -0.75
CA VAL A 63 -10.52 18.00 0.44
C VAL A 63 -9.51 17.87 1.57
N SER A 64 -9.08 18.99 2.15
CA SER A 64 -8.42 18.99 3.46
C SER A 64 -9.24 18.05 4.34
N GLN A 65 -8.66 16.92 4.77
CA GLN A 65 -9.39 15.98 5.61
C GLN A 65 -10.03 16.78 6.74
N PRO A 66 -11.34 16.64 6.97
CA PRO A 66 -12.02 17.43 7.99
C PRO A 66 -11.30 17.19 9.31
N ASP A 67 -11.09 18.23 10.12
CA ASP A 67 -10.36 18.12 11.40
C ASP A 67 -10.99 17.06 12.33
N GLU A 68 -12.26 16.75 12.12
CA GLU A 68 -13.01 15.69 12.77
C GLU A 68 -13.57 14.68 11.76
N LEU A 69 -13.41 13.40 12.07
CA LEU A 69 -13.99 12.26 11.36
C LEU A 69 -14.96 11.52 12.28
N ALA A 70 -16.06 11.07 11.71
CA ALA A 70 -16.97 10.16 12.38
C ALA A 70 -16.40 8.74 12.35
N LEU A 71 -16.16 8.19 13.53
CA LEU A 71 -15.68 6.82 13.70
C LEU A 71 -16.70 6.00 14.49
N TRP A 72 -16.94 4.80 14.01
CA TRP A 72 -17.78 3.79 14.63
C TRP A 72 -16.90 2.87 15.46
N TYR A 73 -17.39 2.56 16.65
CA TYR A 73 -16.76 1.66 17.60
C TYR A 73 -17.71 0.51 17.88
N VAL A 74 -17.16 -0.67 18.11
CA VAL A 74 -17.88 -1.86 18.55
C VAL A 74 -17.35 -2.29 19.91
N ARG A 75 -18.25 -2.71 20.79
CA ARG A 75 -17.87 -3.29 22.08
C ARG A 75 -17.26 -4.68 21.88
N SER A 76 -16.23 -5.03 22.63
CA SER A 76 -15.53 -6.32 22.52
C SER A 76 -16.32 -7.48 23.12
N ASP A 77 -17.21 -7.21 24.07
CA ASP A 77 -18.07 -8.15 24.75
C ASP A 77 -19.51 -8.15 24.20
N ASP A 78 -20.13 -9.33 24.22
CA ASP A 78 -21.52 -9.48 23.82
C ASP A 78 -22.46 -8.79 24.82
N ILE A 79 -23.58 -8.24 24.35
CA ILE A 79 -24.64 -7.59 25.14
C ILE A 79 -25.38 -8.60 26.05
N THR A 80 -24.89 -9.83 26.19
CA THR A 80 -25.62 -10.90 26.88
C THR A 80 -25.86 -10.65 28.37
N TYR A 81 -25.26 -9.66 29.07
CA TYR A 81 -25.51 -9.53 30.51
C TYR A 81 -25.40 -8.12 31.15
N ASP A 82 -26.42 -7.85 31.98
CA ASP A 82 -26.70 -6.85 33.03
C ASP A 82 -26.03 -5.45 33.00
N ARG A 83 -26.87 -4.42 32.78
CA ARG A 83 -26.60 -2.97 32.71
C ARG A 83 -26.04 -2.32 34.01
N ARG A 84 -25.56 -3.09 34.98
CA ARG A 84 -25.35 -2.61 36.37
C ARG A 84 -23.92 -2.28 36.78
N ASN A 85 -22.91 -2.56 35.97
CA ASN A 85 -21.53 -2.19 36.29
C ASN A 85 -21.02 -1.14 35.30
N GLY A 86 -20.28 -0.15 35.81
CA GLY A 86 -19.79 1.00 35.04
C GLY A 86 -19.14 0.59 33.73
N VAL A 87 -19.40 1.36 32.67
CA VAL A 87 -18.88 1.09 31.33
C VAL A 87 -17.37 1.26 31.35
N ASP A 88 -16.64 0.16 31.21
CA ASP A 88 -15.19 0.18 31.03
C ASP A 88 -14.88 0.72 29.63
N GLU A 89 -14.28 1.91 29.52
CA GLU A 89 -13.96 2.52 28.22
C GLU A 89 -13.01 1.65 27.37
N THR A 90 -12.27 0.72 27.98
CA THR A 90 -11.32 -0.16 27.28
C THR A 90 -11.98 -1.26 26.44
N CYS A 91 -13.30 -1.47 26.58
CA CYS A 91 -14.02 -2.48 25.81
C CYS A 91 -14.38 -2.03 24.38
N TRP A 92 -14.15 -0.77 24.01
CA TRP A 92 -14.50 -0.25 22.69
C TRP A 92 -13.34 -0.37 21.71
N GLN A 93 -13.60 -1.02 20.58
CA GLN A 93 -12.66 -1.16 19.48
C GLN A 93 -13.16 -0.40 18.25
N PRO A 94 -12.29 0.33 17.54
CA PRO A 94 -12.68 0.99 16.30
C PRO A 94 -13.07 -0.07 15.26
N VAL A 95 -14.12 0.22 14.49
CA VAL A 95 -14.48 -0.55 13.30
C VAL A 95 -13.43 -0.31 12.21
N LEU A 96 -13.19 -1.29 11.34
CA LEU A 96 -12.20 -1.19 10.26
C LEU A 96 -12.52 -0.04 9.30
N ASP A 97 -11.51 0.57 8.68
CA ASP A 97 -11.67 1.79 7.86
C ASP A 97 -12.76 1.70 6.80
N ILE A 98 -12.81 0.58 6.08
CA ILE A 98 -13.78 0.38 4.99
C ILE A 98 -15.18 0.13 5.55
N GLU A 99 -15.29 -0.70 6.59
CA GLU A 99 -16.56 -0.95 7.27
C GLU A 99 -17.12 0.34 7.89
N ASN A 100 -16.26 1.14 8.53
CA ASN A 100 -16.59 2.44 9.10
C ASN A 100 -17.19 3.36 8.04
N GLU A 101 -16.61 3.39 6.84
CA GLU A 101 -17.13 4.18 5.75
C GLU A 101 -18.49 3.68 5.25
N ILE A 102 -18.67 2.37 5.10
CA ILE A 102 -19.96 1.76 4.71
C ILE A 102 -21.05 2.13 5.72
N ILE A 103 -20.74 2.04 7.03
CA ILE A 103 -21.68 2.39 8.10
C ILE A 103 -21.98 3.90 8.08
N GLU A 104 -20.95 4.75 8.01
CA GLU A 104 -21.12 6.19 8.05
C GLU A 104 -21.87 6.73 6.82
N GLU A 105 -21.59 6.22 5.62
CA GLU A 105 -22.33 6.57 4.41
C GLU A 105 -23.83 6.22 4.56
N SER A 106 -24.11 5.01 5.02
CA SER A 106 -25.49 4.55 5.26
C SER A 106 -26.20 5.42 6.31
N TYR A 107 -25.51 5.75 7.40
CA TYR A 107 -26.02 6.63 8.46
C TYR A 107 -26.32 8.05 7.95
N GLN A 108 -25.42 8.62 7.14
CA GLN A 108 -25.62 9.95 6.55
C GLN A 108 -26.77 9.97 5.54
N ASN A 109 -26.88 8.94 4.69
CA ASN A 109 -27.99 8.81 3.74
C ASN A 109 -29.33 8.71 4.46
N ARG A 110 -29.35 7.99 5.59
CA ARG A 110 -30.52 7.87 6.44
C ARG A 110 -30.93 9.20 7.09
N ILE A 111 -30.00 9.94 7.70
CA ILE A 111 -30.30 11.25 8.29
C ILE A 111 -30.84 12.23 7.24
N LYS A 112 -30.32 12.18 6.02
CA LYS A 112 -30.77 13.02 4.91
C LYS A 112 -32.15 12.61 4.38
N GLY A 113 -32.71 11.49 4.84
CA GLY A 113 -33.98 10.94 4.36
C GLY A 113 -33.88 10.31 2.98
N ASN A 114 -32.67 10.04 2.47
CA ASN A 114 -32.43 9.43 1.17
C ASN A 114 -32.62 7.90 1.23
N ASP A 115 -32.46 7.31 2.41
CA ASP A 115 -32.63 5.88 2.64
C ASP A 115 -33.43 5.62 3.92
N GLN A 116 -34.32 4.63 3.87
CA GLN A 116 -35.08 4.14 5.03
C GLN A 116 -34.44 2.90 5.66
N CYS A 117 -33.39 2.35 5.05
CA CYS A 117 -32.69 1.20 5.57
C CYS A 117 -31.96 1.55 6.88
N HIS A 118 -32.38 0.92 7.98
CA HIS A 118 -31.70 1.01 9.27
C HIS A 118 -30.68 -0.12 9.48
N LEU A 119 -30.68 -1.13 8.61
CA LEU A 119 -29.78 -2.28 8.66
C LEU A 119 -28.68 -2.13 7.60
N VAL A 120 -27.45 -1.96 8.05
CA VAL A 120 -26.26 -1.94 7.19
C VAL A 120 -25.67 -3.34 7.14
N GLU A 121 -25.49 -3.87 5.93
CA GLU A 121 -24.88 -5.18 5.73
C GLU A 121 -23.36 -5.05 5.55
N LEU A 122 -22.60 -5.62 6.48
CA LEU A 122 -21.15 -5.83 6.37
C LEU A 122 -20.86 -7.28 5.97
N ASP A 123 -19.59 -7.68 5.89
CA ASP A 123 -19.25 -9.05 5.49
C ASP A 123 -19.75 -10.10 6.50
N ASP A 124 -19.30 -9.99 7.75
CA ASP A 124 -19.59 -10.96 8.81
C ASP A 124 -20.78 -10.53 9.71
N TYR A 125 -21.21 -9.26 9.61
CA TYR A 125 -22.16 -8.66 10.54
C TYR A 125 -23.26 -7.84 9.85
N LEU A 126 -24.33 -7.57 10.59
CA LEU A 126 -25.30 -6.52 10.31
C LEU A 126 -25.18 -5.42 11.37
N ILE A 127 -25.33 -4.16 10.99
CA ILE A 127 -25.39 -3.03 11.93
C ILE A 127 -26.81 -2.48 11.91
N ASP A 128 -27.50 -2.54 13.04
CA ASP A 128 -28.79 -1.91 13.26
C ASP A 128 -28.56 -0.49 13.81
N LEU A 129 -28.72 0.50 12.94
CA LEU A 129 -28.53 1.92 13.24
C LEU A 129 -29.61 2.50 14.16
N ASP A 130 -30.75 1.83 14.34
CA ASP A 130 -31.78 2.26 15.27
C ASP A 130 -31.49 1.80 16.69
N LYS A 131 -30.98 0.57 16.81
CA LYS A 131 -30.67 -0.03 18.10
C LYS A 131 -29.22 0.20 18.52
N TYR A 132 -28.37 0.69 17.63
CA TYR A 132 -26.93 0.82 17.84
C TYR A 132 -26.32 -0.51 18.29
N ILE A 133 -26.64 -1.57 17.54
CA ILE A 133 -26.08 -2.91 17.77
C ILE A 133 -25.50 -3.48 16.48
N GLN A 134 -24.43 -4.26 16.63
CA GLN A 134 -23.92 -5.17 15.64
C GLN A 134 -24.47 -6.57 15.91
N ILE A 135 -24.88 -7.28 14.87
CA ILE A 135 -25.45 -8.63 14.93
C ILE A 135 -24.58 -9.55 14.07
N ASP A 136 -24.07 -10.64 14.65
CA ASP A 136 -23.31 -11.66 13.91
C ASP A 136 -24.23 -12.44 12.95
N LYS A 137 -23.84 -12.56 11.68
CA LYS A 137 -24.66 -13.25 10.66
C LYS A 137 -24.76 -14.76 10.89
N THR A 138 -23.73 -15.36 11.49
CA THR A 138 -23.66 -16.80 11.77
C THR A 138 -24.30 -17.15 13.11
N GLN A 139 -24.22 -16.24 14.09
CA GLN A 139 -24.71 -16.42 15.46
C GLN A 139 -25.56 -15.21 15.86
N GLN A 140 -26.81 -15.15 15.39
CA GLN A 140 -27.68 -13.97 15.52
C GLN A 140 -27.97 -13.55 16.97
N GLU A 141 -27.78 -14.47 17.92
CA GLU A 141 -27.82 -14.22 19.36
C GLU A 141 -26.63 -13.40 19.88
N ARG A 142 -25.49 -13.42 19.18
CA ARG A 142 -24.33 -12.58 19.50
C ARG A 142 -24.53 -11.19 18.96
N GLN A 143 -24.78 -10.28 19.89
CA GLN A 143 -24.99 -8.88 19.61
C GLN A 143 -23.99 -8.05 20.40
N ARG A 144 -23.39 -7.06 19.77
CA ARG A 144 -22.42 -6.14 20.39
C ARG A 144 -22.91 -4.71 20.25
N ALA A 145 -22.71 -3.88 21.26
CA ALA A 145 -23.11 -2.48 21.16
C ALA A 145 -22.18 -1.77 20.15
N VAL A 146 -22.73 -0.83 19.39
CA VAL A 146 -21.95 0.06 18.54
C VAL A 146 -22.16 1.50 18.96
N GLU A 147 -21.17 2.34 18.72
CA GLU A 147 -21.24 3.77 19.04
C GLU A 147 -20.57 4.57 17.94
N ARG A 148 -21.17 5.70 17.57
CA ARG A 148 -20.57 6.69 16.68
C ARG A 148 -19.94 7.80 17.50
N ARG A 149 -18.65 8.06 17.30
CA ARG A 149 -17.90 9.14 17.97
C ARG A 149 -17.32 10.10 16.93
N MET A 150 -17.25 11.38 17.29
CA MET A 150 -16.47 12.35 16.53
C MET A 150 -15.03 12.30 17.06
N CYS A 151 -14.09 11.97 16.20
CA CYS A 151 -12.68 11.83 16.55
C CYS A 151 -11.84 12.77 15.71
N ASN A 152 -10.76 13.28 16.29
CA ASN A 152 -9.79 14.04 15.53
C ASN A 152 -9.02 13.09 14.58
N VAL A 153 -8.78 13.48 13.34
CA VAL A 153 -8.00 12.66 12.38
C VAL A 153 -6.62 12.30 12.93
N HIS A 154 -6.05 13.17 13.76
CA HIS A 154 -4.76 12.96 14.43
C HIS A 154 -4.77 11.87 15.51
N SER A 155 -5.95 11.42 15.96
CA SER A 155 -6.10 10.35 16.94
C SER A 155 -6.36 8.97 16.32
N GLN A 156 -6.28 8.83 14.99
CA GLN A 156 -6.43 7.53 14.34
C GLN A 156 -5.35 6.56 14.82
N HIS A 157 -5.77 5.32 15.09
CA HIS A 157 -4.86 4.26 15.52
C HIS A 157 -3.91 3.88 14.36
N PRO A 158 -2.59 3.89 14.60
CA PRO A 158 -1.62 3.42 13.61
C PRO A 158 -1.83 1.94 13.26
N ARG A 159 -1.74 1.61 11.98
CA ARG A 159 -1.88 0.24 11.43
C ARG A 159 -0.65 -0.64 11.62
N SER A 160 -0.68 -1.57 12.57
CA SER A 160 0.42 -2.50 12.84
C SER A 160 0.74 -3.44 11.67
N ASP A 161 -0.27 -3.89 10.93
CA ASP A 161 -0.15 -5.05 10.02
C ASP A 161 0.67 -4.79 8.75
N ARG A 162 0.93 -3.53 8.41
CA ARG A 162 1.63 -3.11 7.18
C ARG A 162 3.12 -3.33 7.19
N PHE A 163 3.65 -3.60 8.36
CA PHE A 163 5.08 -3.67 8.52
C PHE A 163 5.62 -5.09 8.61
N PHE A 164 4.80 -6.14 8.45
CA PHE A 164 5.27 -7.51 8.66
C PHE A 164 5.87 -8.21 7.43
N SER A 165 6.96 -8.97 7.70
CA SER A 165 7.65 -10.08 6.98
C SER A 165 8.01 -9.90 5.50
N ASP A 166 9.24 -10.29 5.12
CA ASP A 166 9.77 -10.35 3.74
C ASP A 166 10.49 -11.69 3.51
N VAL A 167 10.05 -12.53 2.56
CA VAL A 167 10.92 -13.55 1.92
C VAL A 167 10.41 -13.98 0.53
N ALA A 168 10.76 -13.27 -0.55
CA ALA A 168 10.78 -13.83 -1.91
C ALA A 168 11.52 -12.93 -2.91
N PRO A 169 12.01 -13.47 -4.04
CA PRO A 169 12.52 -12.68 -5.15
C PRO A 169 11.40 -12.05 -6.02
N PRO A 170 11.65 -10.90 -6.69
CA PRO A 170 10.62 -10.12 -7.36
C PRO A 170 10.31 -10.61 -8.79
N GLU A 171 9.57 -11.72 -8.93
CA GLU A 171 9.10 -12.20 -10.24
C GLU A 171 7.70 -11.68 -10.62
N PHE A 172 6.90 -11.30 -9.63
CA PHE A 172 5.47 -10.99 -9.78
C PHE A 172 5.18 -9.98 -10.90
N ARG A 173 5.90 -8.85 -10.93
CA ARG A 173 5.72 -7.79 -11.94
C ARG A 173 6.20 -8.22 -13.33
N LYS A 174 7.38 -8.84 -13.41
CA LYS A 174 7.96 -9.27 -14.69
C LYS A 174 7.02 -10.26 -15.38
N LYS A 175 6.45 -11.19 -14.60
CA LYS A 175 5.44 -12.15 -15.06
C LYS A 175 4.14 -11.47 -15.48
N TRP A 176 3.66 -10.47 -14.73
CA TRP A 176 2.44 -9.76 -15.12
C TRP A 176 2.55 -9.06 -16.47
N MET A 177 3.64 -8.31 -16.70
CA MET A 177 3.80 -7.51 -17.92
C MET A 177 3.87 -8.35 -19.20
N VAL A 178 4.26 -9.63 -19.09
CA VAL A 178 4.32 -10.56 -20.24
C VAL A 178 3.03 -11.36 -20.45
N THR A 179 2.03 -11.22 -19.58
CA THR A 179 0.70 -11.79 -19.81
C THR A 179 -0.02 -11.03 -20.93
N ALA A 180 -1.02 -11.67 -21.55
CA ALA A 180 -1.85 -11.01 -22.56
C ALA A 180 -2.58 -9.79 -21.96
N THR A 181 -3.13 -9.96 -20.75
CA THR A 181 -3.78 -8.91 -19.97
C THR A 181 -2.81 -7.76 -19.66
N GLY A 182 -1.61 -8.08 -19.18
CA GLY A 182 -0.57 -7.10 -18.87
C GLY A 182 -0.21 -6.25 -20.09
N ARG A 183 0.06 -6.88 -21.23
CA ARG A 183 0.37 -6.16 -22.48
C ARG A 183 -0.75 -5.22 -22.91
N GLN A 184 -2.01 -5.63 -22.80
CA GLN A 184 -3.15 -4.77 -23.12
C GLN A 184 -3.30 -3.60 -22.14
N CYS A 185 -3.11 -3.87 -20.85
CA CYS A 185 -3.22 -2.87 -19.78
C CYS A 185 -2.13 -1.79 -19.86
N LEU A 186 -0.93 -2.12 -20.36
CA LEU A 186 0.16 -1.15 -20.56
C LEU A 186 -0.25 0.01 -21.48
N LEU A 187 -1.13 -0.24 -22.45
CA LEU A 187 -1.57 0.73 -23.44
C LEU A 187 -2.92 1.38 -23.10
N ASN A 188 -3.64 0.86 -22.10
CA ASN A 188 -4.99 1.30 -21.78
C ASN A 188 -5.23 1.36 -20.26
N PRO A 189 -4.98 2.53 -19.63
CA PRO A 189 -5.21 2.76 -18.20
C PRO A 189 -6.63 2.41 -17.73
N LYS A 190 -7.65 2.70 -18.54
CA LYS A 190 -9.05 2.40 -18.22
C LYS A 190 -9.30 0.90 -18.16
N LEU A 191 -8.80 0.14 -19.15
CA LEU A 191 -8.86 -1.32 -19.11
C LEU A 191 -8.14 -1.87 -17.88
N CYS A 192 -6.98 -1.31 -17.55
CA CYS A 192 -6.23 -1.71 -16.36
C CYS A 192 -7.02 -1.45 -15.06
N ALA A 193 -7.70 -0.31 -14.94
CA ALA A 193 -8.55 0.01 -13.80
C ALA A 193 -9.74 -0.94 -13.69
N MET A 194 -10.40 -1.25 -14.81
CA MET A 194 -11.49 -2.24 -14.85
C MET A 194 -11.01 -3.62 -14.38
N LYS A 195 -9.85 -4.07 -14.87
CA LYS A 195 -9.25 -5.35 -14.46
C LYS A 195 -8.82 -5.36 -12.99
N ALA A 196 -8.33 -4.24 -12.48
CA ALA A 196 -8.05 -4.09 -11.06
C ALA A 196 -9.33 -4.20 -10.22
N CYS A 197 -10.45 -3.57 -10.63
CA CYS A 197 -11.73 -3.73 -9.96
C CYS A 197 -12.21 -5.19 -9.96
N GLU A 198 -12.15 -5.89 -11.11
CA GLU A 198 -12.48 -7.32 -11.22
C GLU A 198 -11.62 -8.17 -10.26
N GLY A 199 -10.33 -7.85 -10.17
CA GLY A 199 -9.39 -8.52 -9.29
C GLY A 199 -9.71 -8.34 -7.82
N ILE A 200 -9.96 -7.10 -7.39
CA ILE A 200 -10.38 -6.74 -6.03
C ILE A 200 -11.64 -7.51 -5.64
N LEU A 201 -12.68 -7.52 -6.49
CA LEU A 201 -13.93 -8.24 -6.25
C LEU A 201 -13.72 -9.76 -6.16
N THR A 202 -12.82 -10.30 -6.97
CA THR A 202 -12.50 -11.74 -6.97
C THR A 202 -11.81 -12.15 -5.67
N GLU A 203 -10.76 -11.44 -5.27
CA GLU A 203 -10.05 -11.72 -4.03
C GLU A 203 -10.91 -11.47 -2.79
N GLY A 204 -11.70 -10.41 -2.79
CA GLY A 204 -12.67 -10.13 -1.73
C GLY A 204 -13.58 -11.32 -1.48
N ARG A 205 -14.24 -11.82 -2.53
CA ARG A 205 -15.13 -12.99 -2.41
C ARG A 205 -14.40 -14.24 -1.91
N LEU A 206 -13.19 -14.50 -2.39
CA LEU A 206 -12.39 -15.64 -1.94
C LEU A 206 -12.01 -15.57 -0.46
N LYS A 207 -11.92 -14.36 0.10
CA LYS A 207 -11.58 -14.11 1.51
C LYS A 207 -12.80 -13.90 2.41
N GLY A 208 -14.02 -13.96 1.87
CA GLY A 208 -15.24 -13.60 2.62
C GLY A 208 -15.33 -12.09 2.91
N ARG A 209 -14.67 -11.25 2.11
CA ARG A 209 -14.61 -9.78 2.21
C ARG A 209 -15.32 -9.11 1.03
N GLY A 210 -16.53 -9.57 0.73
CA GLY A 210 -17.30 -9.16 -0.44
C GLY A 210 -17.75 -7.70 -0.40
N LYS A 211 -18.35 -7.26 0.72
CA LYS A 211 -18.80 -5.87 0.93
C LYS A 211 -17.63 -4.91 0.95
N GLU A 212 -16.54 -5.30 1.62
CA GLU A 212 -15.31 -4.52 1.60
C GLU A 212 -14.78 -4.35 0.17
N ALA A 213 -14.75 -5.43 -0.62
CA ALA A 213 -14.28 -5.39 -1.99
C ALA A 213 -15.19 -4.60 -2.94
N GLU A 214 -16.51 -4.65 -2.74
CA GLU A 214 -17.47 -3.82 -3.46
C GLU A 214 -17.17 -2.33 -3.26
N CYS A 215 -17.03 -1.90 -2.00
CA CYS A 215 -16.68 -0.52 -1.66
C CYS A 215 -15.35 -0.07 -2.29
N LEU A 216 -14.30 -0.89 -2.18
CA LEU A 216 -12.99 -0.60 -2.78
C LEU A 216 -13.06 -0.52 -4.32
N ALA A 217 -13.76 -1.46 -4.96
CA ALA A 217 -13.89 -1.50 -6.41
C ALA A 217 -14.75 -0.35 -6.95
N GLU A 218 -15.77 0.10 -6.22
CA GLU A 218 -16.59 1.26 -6.57
C GLU A 218 -15.77 2.55 -6.58
N LYS A 219 -14.93 2.77 -5.56
CA LYS A 219 -14.01 3.91 -5.50
C LYS A 219 -13.05 3.94 -6.69
N LEU A 220 -12.46 2.79 -7.02
CA LEU A 220 -11.58 2.69 -8.19
C LEU A 220 -12.35 2.86 -9.51
N ARG A 221 -13.59 2.34 -9.59
CA ARG A 221 -14.45 2.50 -10.76
C ARG A 221 -14.86 3.95 -10.99
N ALA A 222 -15.09 4.72 -9.93
CA ALA A 222 -15.43 6.14 -10.02
C ALA A 222 -14.34 6.97 -10.72
N CYS A 223 -13.06 6.60 -10.57
CA CYS A 223 -11.94 7.26 -11.24
C CYS A 223 -11.51 6.59 -12.56
N GLN A 224 -12.17 5.52 -13.04
CA GLN A 224 -11.70 4.72 -14.19
C GLN A 224 -11.58 5.49 -15.53
N ASN A 225 -12.32 6.59 -15.67
CA ASN A 225 -12.30 7.44 -16.87
C ASN A 225 -11.36 8.64 -16.73
N GLN A 226 -10.68 8.78 -15.59
CA GLN A 226 -9.72 9.86 -15.35
C GLN A 226 -8.34 9.50 -15.91
N SER A 227 -7.39 10.44 -15.85
CA SER A 227 -6.02 10.20 -16.30
C SER A 227 -5.33 9.11 -15.46
N PHE A 228 -4.30 8.45 -16.05
CA PHE A 228 -3.51 7.43 -15.35
C PHE A 228 -2.98 7.91 -14.00
N LYS A 229 -2.59 9.19 -13.91
CA LYS A 229 -2.14 9.83 -12.67
C LYS A 229 -3.23 9.79 -11.58
N GLN A 230 -4.48 10.10 -11.92
CA GLN A 230 -5.57 10.09 -10.94
C GLN A 230 -5.96 8.68 -10.51
N ILE A 231 -6.03 7.74 -11.46
CA ILE A 231 -6.28 6.33 -11.15
C ILE A 231 -5.19 5.80 -10.20
N SER A 232 -3.93 6.15 -10.46
CA SER A 232 -2.80 5.75 -9.60
C SER A 232 -2.90 6.38 -8.20
N LYS A 233 -3.29 7.66 -8.09
CA LYS A 233 -3.55 8.31 -6.80
C LYS A 233 -4.65 7.61 -6.01
N CYS A 234 -5.75 7.24 -6.68
CA CYS A 234 -6.82 6.45 -6.06
C CYS A 234 -6.28 5.11 -5.56
N CYS A 235 -5.47 4.39 -6.36
CA CYS A 235 -4.87 3.13 -5.94
C CYS A 235 -3.97 3.28 -4.71
N VAL A 236 -3.18 4.37 -4.62
CA VAL A 236 -2.39 4.70 -3.42
C VAL A 236 -3.31 4.91 -2.22
N HIS A 237 -4.36 5.73 -2.36
CA HIS A 237 -5.32 5.95 -1.27
C HIS A 237 -5.96 4.64 -0.79
N LEU A 238 -6.42 3.78 -1.70
CA LEU A 238 -6.97 2.47 -1.36
C LEU A 238 -5.93 1.56 -0.70
N TYR A 239 -4.68 1.59 -1.21
CA TYR A 239 -3.57 0.84 -0.60
C TYR A 239 -3.35 1.27 0.83
N THR A 240 -3.60 2.54 1.17
CA THR A 240 -3.48 3.10 2.53
C THR A 240 -4.72 2.92 3.42
N ARG A 241 -5.68 2.07 3.06
CA ARG A 241 -6.79 1.75 3.97
C ARG A 241 -6.59 0.40 4.62
N GLU A 242 -6.93 0.28 5.89
CA GLU A 242 -6.93 -0.98 6.61
C GLU A 242 -7.95 -1.92 5.97
N SER A 243 -7.47 -2.75 5.05
CA SER A 243 -8.26 -3.55 4.14
C SER A 243 -7.60 -4.87 3.79
N PHE A 244 -8.36 -5.84 3.28
CA PHE A 244 -7.78 -7.09 2.78
C PHE A 244 -6.82 -6.85 1.60
N LEU A 245 -7.07 -5.80 0.79
CA LEU A 245 -6.40 -5.59 -0.49
C LEU A 245 -4.88 -5.39 -0.34
N PHE A 246 -4.43 -4.53 0.58
CA PHE A 246 -3.00 -4.32 0.77
C PHE A 246 -2.33 -5.56 1.37
N LYS A 247 -3.01 -6.24 2.32
CA LYS A 247 -2.51 -7.46 2.96
C LYS A 247 -2.29 -8.54 1.92
N GLU A 248 -3.29 -8.74 1.05
CA GLU A 248 -3.28 -9.73 -0.01
C GLU A 248 -2.24 -9.40 -1.09
N ALA A 249 -2.20 -8.18 -1.60
CA ALA A 249 -1.24 -7.75 -2.61
C ALA A 249 0.21 -7.92 -2.12
N ASN A 250 0.50 -7.48 -0.89
CA ASN A 250 1.84 -7.66 -0.33
C ASN A 250 2.12 -9.13 -0.02
N ARG A 251 1.17 -9.91 0.47
CA ARG A 251 1.38 -11.35 0.71
C ARG A 251 1.71 -12.08 -0.59
N ALA A 252 0.91 -11.87 -1.65
CA ALA A 252 1.12 -12.52 -2.94
C ALA A 252 2.52 -12.25 -3.52
N MET A 253 3.03 -11.02 -3.39
CA MET A 253 4.40 -10.71 -3.81
C MET A 253 5.46 -11.34 -2.90
N ARG A 254 5.24 -11.33 -1.57
CA ARG A 254 6.16 -11.92 -0.59
C ARG A 254 6.23 -13.43 -0.65
N GLU A 255 5.16 -14.10 -1.01
CA GLU A 255 5.13 -15.56 -1.17
C GLU A 255 5.44 -15.98 -2.61
N ASN A 256 5.70 -15.01 -3.50
CA ASN A 256 5.81 -15.23 -4.95
C ASN A 256 4.64 -16.05 -5.50
N ASP A 257 3.42 -15.76 -5.04
CA ASP A 257 2.20 -16.44 -5.47
C ASP A 257 1.82 -15.98 -6.89
N LEU A 258 2.41 -16.66 -7.88
CA LEU A 258 2.18 -16.35 -9.28
C LEU A 258 0.74 -16.61 -9.73
N THR A 259 -0.07 -17.35 -8.95
CA THR A 259 -1.49 -17.58 -9.29
C THR A 259 -2.33 -16.31 -9.16
N LYS A 260 -1.84 -15.33 -8.39
CA LYS A 260 -2.49 -14.03 -8.17
C LYS A 260 -2.10 -12.96 -9.17
N VAL A 261 -1.15 -13.25 -10.07
CA VAL A 261 -0.59 -12.26 -11.00
C VAL A 261 -1.67 -11.66 -11.90
N ASP A 262 -2.57 -12.46 -12.47
CA ASP A 262 -3.62 -11.95 -13.35
C ASP A 262 -4.70 -11.15 -12.60
N VAL A 263 -4.90 -11.46 -11.32
CA VAL A 263 -5.97 -10.90 -10.49
C VAL A 263 -5.50 -9.60 -9.83
N LEU A 264 -4.33 -9.60 -9.19
CA LEU A 264 -3.80 -8.45 -8.44
C LEU A 264 -2.80 -7.62 -9.24
N GLY A 265 -2.21 -8.17 -10.31
CA GLY A 265 -1.23 -7.48 -11.14
C GLY A 265 -1.72 -6.14 -11.72
N PRO A 266 -2.96 -6.01 -12.24
CA PRO A 266 -3.48 -4.73 -12.70
C PRO A 266 -3.51 -3.66 -11.59
N TYR A 267 -3.94 -4.03 -10.38
CA TYR A 267 -3.94 -3.12 -9.23
C TYR A 267 -2.51 -2.73 -8.83
N CYS A 268 -1.61 -3.70 -8.68
CA CYS A 268 -0.21 -3.45 -8.34
C CYS A 268 0.50 -2.57 -9.38
N TYR A 269 0.16 -2.71 -10.67
CA TYR A 269 0.69 -1.86 -11.73
C TYR A 269 0.23 -0.41 -11.61
N LEU A 270 -1.07 -0.18 -11.37
CA LEU A 270 -1.61 1.16 -11.16
C LEU A 270 -1.07 1.81 -9.89
N LEU A 271 -1.04 1.07 -8.78
CA LEU A 271 -0.44 1.53 -7.52
C LEU A 271 1.02 1.95 -7.72
N ARG A 272 1.82 1.08 -8.35
CA ARG A 272 3.21 1.43 -8.68
C ARG A 272 3.24 2.69 -9.51
N GLY A 273 2.39 2.78 -10.54
CA GLY A 273 2.27 3.84 -11.54
C GLY A 273 2.36 5.27 -11.03
N TYR A 274 1.91 5.53 -9.80
CA TYR A 274 2.02 6.83 -9.16
C TYR A 274 3.47 7.37 -9.15
N TYR A 275 4.46 6.47 -9.05
CA TYR A 275 5.88 6.79 -9.09
C TYR A 275 6.33 7.66 -10.27
N ARG A 276 5.65 7.56 -11.41
CA ARG A 276 6.01 8.30 -12.63
C ARG A 276 5.66 9.79 -12.52
N THR A 277 4.90 10.16 -11.51
CA THR A 277 4.20 11.45 -11.46
C THR A 277 4.39 12.21 -10.14
N CYS A 278 5.06 11.60 -9.17
CA CYS A 278 5.34 12.18 -7.86
C CYS A 278 6.80 12.57 -7.72
N GLU A 279 7.07 13.53 -6.83
CA GLU A 279 8.43 13.86 -6.48
C GLU A 279 9.07 12.71 -5.70
N PRO A 280 10.27 12.28 -6.07
CA PRO A 280 10.96 11.24 -5.34
C PRO A 280 11.39 11.75 -3.97
N TRP A 281 11.25 10.90 -2.95
CA TRP A 281 11.75 11.18 -1.61
C TRP A 281 13.23 10.79 -1.49
N CYS A 282 13.99 11.60 -0.75
CA CYS A 282 15.34 11.28 -0.31
C CYS A 282 15.52 11.63 1.17
N GLY A 283 16.40 10.91 1.85
CA GLY A 283 16.62 11.07 3.29
C GLY A 283 16.38 9.77 4.06
N ARG A 284 16.21 9.90 5.36
CA ARG A 284 16.07 8.78 6.29
C ARG A 284 14.61 8.40 6.49
N LEU A 285 14.32 7.11 6.42
CA LEU A 285 13.02 6.50 6.70
C LEU A 285 13.13 5.43 7.79
N TYR A 286 11.99 5.11 8.38
CA TYR A 286 11.87 4.16 9.49
C TYR A 286 10.74 3.17 9.24
N ARG A 287 10.97 1.90 9.59
CA ARG A 287 9.98 0.83 9.47
C ARG A 287 10.16 -0.17 10.61
N SER A 288 9.14 -0.33 11.45
CA SER A 288 9.16 -1.29 12.57
C SER A 288 8.44 -2.56 12.16
N CYS A 289 8.97 -3.74 12.42
CA CYS A 289 8.33 -5.01 12.07
C CYS A 289 8.64 -6.10 13.10
N ASN A 290 7.93 -7.23 12.99
CA ASN A 290 8.34 -8.48 13.64
C ASN A 290 9.12 -9.34 12.66
N CYS A 291 10.40 -9.55 12.95
CA CYS A 291 11.27 -10.50 12.26
C CYS A 291 11.54 -11.70 13.16
N THR A 292 11.63 -12.89 12.57
CA THR A 292 12.16 -14.05 13.30
C THR A 292 13.68 -13.92 13.44
N LEU A 293 14.27 -14.69 14.36
CA LEU A 293 15.73 -14.67 14.55
C LEU A 293 16.46 -15.12 13.28
N GLU A 294 15.89 -16.06 12.53
CA GLU A 294 16.43 -16.54 11.25
C GLU A 294 16.54 -15.39 10.24
N VAL A 295 15.47 -14.58 10.12
CA VAL A 295 15.47 -13.40 9.23
C VAL A 295 16.51 -12.36 9.69
N ILE A 296 16.64 -12.14 11.00
CA ILE A 296 17.66 -11.22 11.55
C ILE A 296 19.07 -11.72 11.23
N ASP A 297 19.31 -13.03 11.33
CA ASP A 297 20.60 -13.64 11.01
C ASP A 297 20.91 -13.57 9.52
N GLU A 298 19.91 -13.67 8.63
CA GLU A 298 20.11 -13.40 7.21
C GLU A 298 20.61 -11.97 6.95
N TYR A 299 20.08 -10.96 7.66
CA TYR A 299 20.57 -9.58 7.53
C TYR A 299 22.00 -9.43 8.08
N ARG A 300 22.37 -10.14 9.15
CA ARG A 300 23.75 -10.16 9.65
C ARG A 300 24.70 -10.77 8.62
N ASN A 301 24.32 -11.91 8.06
CA ASN A 301 25.12 -12.63 7.07
C ASN A 301 25.34 -11.77 5.81
N ALA A 302 24.33 -11.00 5.38
CA ALA A 302 24.43 -10.09 4.25
C ALA A 302 25.53 -9.02 4.42
N ILE A 303 25.86 -8.62 5.66
CA ILE A 303 26.96 -7.68 5.93
C ILE A 303 28.31 -8.34 5.60
N THR A 304 28.51 -9.57 6.06
CA THR A 304 29.77 -10.31 5.87
C THR A 304 29.94 -10.76 4.42
N SER A 305 28.86 -11.19 3.77
CA SER A 305 28.88 -11.60 2.35
C SER A 305 28.85 -10.44 1.37
N GLN A 306 28.61 -9.21 1.85
CA GLN A 306 28.34 -8.03 1.02
C GLN A 306 27.19 -8.24 0.01
N GLU A 307 26.24 -9.09 0.39
CA GLU A 307 25.11 -9.44 -0.46
C GLU A 307 24.06 -8.32 -0.46
N TRP A 308 23.55 -8.01 -1.64
CA TRP A 308 22.39 -7.15 -1.79
C TRP A 308 21.13 -7.91 -1.46
N LYS A 309 20.31 -7.37 -0.55
CA LYS A 309 18.99 -7.90 -0.24
C LYS A 309 17.94 -7.19 -1.09
N THR A 310 16.79 -7.83 -1.28
CA THR A 310 15.66 -7.27 -2.02
C THR A 310 14.36 -7.50 -1.26
N TRP A 311 13.52 -6.47 -1.16
CA TRP A 311 12.15 -6.63 -0.68
C TRP A 311 11.18 -6.84 -1.85
N PRO A 312 10.40 -7.93 -1.88
CA PRO A 312 9.54 -8.26 -3.02
C PRO A 312 8.29 -7.40 -3.12
N SER A 313 7.73 -6.93 -2.00
CA SER A 313 6.47 -6.20 -1.95
C SER A 313 6.64 -4.69 -1.81
N PHE A 314 5.52 -3.96 -1.88
CA PHE A 314 5.51 -2.57 -1.44
C PHE A 314 5.88 -2.51 0.05
N ASN A 315 6.69 -1.52 0.42
CA ASN A 315 7.12 -1.32 1.79
C ASN A 315 6.69 0.07 2.27
N SER A 316 5.71 0.08 3.16
CA SER A 316 5.29 1.28 3.88
C SER A 316 6.36 1.63 4.91
N THR A 317 6.78 2.90 4.90
CA THR A 317 7.80 3.44 5.80
C THR A 317 7.36 4.83 6.28
N SER A 318 7.93 5.32 7.37
CA SER A 318 7.62 6.63 7.94
C SER A 318 8.84 7.54 7.90
N LYS A 319 8.65 8.84 7.67
CA LYS A 319 9.67 9.88 7.88
C LYS A 319 9.96 10.10 9.37
N ASN A 320 9.03 9.71 10.24
CA ASN A 320 9.05 9.93 11.67
C ASN A 320 9.34 8.61 12.42
N ARG A 321 10.48 8.56 13.11
CA ARG A 321 10.91 7.39 13.89
C ARG A 321 9.91 7.02 14.98
N GLY A 322 9.39 8.00 15.71
CA GLY A 322 8.46 7.75 16.81
C GLY A 322 7.15 7.12 16.32
N LYS A 323 6.69 7.51 15.12
CA LYS A 323 5.54 6.88 14.47
C LYS A 323 5.85 5.43 14.05
N ALA A 324 7.04 5.17 13.50
CA ALA A 324 7.45 3.80 13.17
C ALA A 324 7.58 2.92 14.42
N GLU A 325 8.19 3.41 15.49
CA GLU A 325 8.39 2.63 16.73
C GLU A 325 7.09 2.43 17.54
N PHE A 326 6.07 3.24 17.29
CA PHE A 326 4.73 3.04 17.85
C PHE A 326 4.13 1.69 17.44
N PHE A 327 4.47 1.21 16.24
CA PHE A 327 4.06 -0.12 15.80
C PHE A 327 4.83 -1.18 16.60
N ASP A 328 4.09 -2.00 17.35
CA ASP A 328 4.65 -3.08 18.12
C ASP A 328 5.39 -4.06 17.19
N GLY A 329 6.65 -4.30 17.51
CA GLY A 329 7.61 -4.86 16.58
C GLY A 329 8.95 -5.08 17.27
N ASN A 330 9.55 -6.26 17.06
CA ASN A 330 10.85 -6.61 17.64
C ASN A 330 12.04 -6.06 16.84
N THR A 331 11.81 -5.42 15.69
CA THR A 331 12.85 -4.94 14.77
C THR A 331 12.50 -3.57 14.23
N LEU A 332 13.48 -2.66 14.15
CA LEU A 332 13.39 -1.36 13.50
C LEU A 332 14.41 -1.26 12.37
N PHE A 333 13.93 -1.07 11.15
CA PHE A 333 14.75 -0.68 10.02
C PHE A 333 14.97 0.84 10.02
N ILE A 334 16.23 1.24 9.90
CA ILE A 334 16.66 2.61 9.62
C ILE A 334 17.19 2.62 8.20
N ILE A 335 16.51 3.36 7.34
CA ILE A 335 16.65 3.27 5.88
C ILE A 335 17.21 4.60 5.38
N ASP A 336 18.46 4.62 4.93
CA ASP A 336 19.08 5.80 4.35
C ASP A 336 18.98 5.74 2.82
N ILE A 337 18.16 6.63 2.23
CA ILE A 337 18.02 6.76 0.78
C ILE A 337 18.93 7.88 0.29
N LYS A 338 19.91 7.51 -0.54
CA LYS A 338 20.81 8.48 -1.16
C LYS A 338 20.25 8.94 -2.50
N VAL A 339 20.44 10.22 -2.81
CA VAL A 339 20.19 10.73 -4.17
C VAL A 339 21.30 10.18 -5.07
N LEU A 340 20.96 9.24 -5.94
CA LEU A 340 21.86 8.82 -7.00
C LEU A 340 21.66 9.77 -8.18
N GLN A 341 22.74 10.45 -8.60
CA GLN A 341 22.69 11.38 -9.73
C GLN A 341 22.25 10.71 -11.05
N LEU A 342 22.34 9.39 -11.14
CA LEU A 342 22.11 8.60 -12.35
C LEU A 342 20.92 7.63 -12.25
N ALA A 343 20.23 7.55 -11.12
CA ALA A 343 19.09 6.65 -10.96
C ALA A 343 17.96 7.36 -10.21
N PRO A 344 16.71 7.34 -10.74
CA PRO A 344 15.59 7.95 -10.05
C PRO A 344 15.38 7.26 -8.69
N THR A 345 15.26 8.06 -7.64
CA THR A 345 15.02 7.60 -6.28
C THR A 345 13.73 6.79 -6.24
N ARG A 346 13.79 5.61 -5.62
CA ARG A 346 12.71 4.63 -5.61
C ARG A 346 11.79 4.79 -4.39
N ALA A 347 11.58 6.00 -3.89
CA ALA A 347 10.76 6.24 -2.72
C ALA A 347 9.78 7.37 -3.01
N PHE A 348 8.52 7.20 -2.64
CA PHE A 348 7.47 8.14 -3.01
C PHE A 348 6.75 8.63 -1.77
N ASP A 349 6.79 9.95 -1.53
CA ASP A 349 6.01 10.55 -0.45
C ASP A 349 4.52 10.46 -0.80
N ILE A 350 3.80 9.66 -0.03
CA ILE A 350 2.37 9.45 -0.20
C ILE A 350 1.57 10.01 0.97
N GLN A 351 2.20 10.80 1.85
CA GLN A 351 1.57 11.36 3.04
C GLN A 351 0.26 12.08 2.70
N HIS A 352 0.27 12.89 1.64
CA HIS A 352 -0.86 13.69 1.19
C HIS A 352 -1.98 12.88 0.50
N LEU A 353 -1.74 11.61 0.16
CA LEU A 353 -2.73 10.69 -0.42
C LEU A 353 -3.19 9.64 0.57
N SER A 354 -2.40 9.40 1.61
CA SER A 354 -2.67 8.38 2.60
C SER A 354 -3.95 8.69 3.35
N TYR A 355 -4.73 7.66 3.64
CA TYR A 355 -5.85 7.77 4.58
C TYR A 355 -5.36 8.20 5.98
N PHE A 356 -4.08 7.93 6.30
CA PHE A 356 -3.42 8.26 7.56
C PHE A 356 -2.24 9.23 7.33
N PRO A 357 -2.49 10.52 7.05
CA PRO A 357 -1.43 11.49 6.75
C PRO A 357 -0.45 11.71 7.94
N ASN A 358 -0.86 11.37 9.15
CA ASN A 358 -0.04 11.51 10.36
C ASN A 358 1.02 10.41 10.52
N GLU A 359 0.95 9.35 9.72
CA GLU A 359 2.01 8.36 9.65
C GLU A 359 3.22 8.86 8.84
N GLU A 360 3.11 10.02 8.17
CA GLU A 360 4.18 10.59 7.36
C GLU A 360 4.73 9.58 6.34
N GLU A 361 3.82 8.84 5.72
CA GLU A 361 4.11 7.63 4.96
C GLU A 361 4.88 7.92 3.66
N VAL A 362 5.99 7.20 3.48
CA VAL A 362 6.74 7.11 2.23
C VAL A 362 6.71 5.65 1.78
N LEU A 363 6.31 5.42 0.53
CA LEU A 363 6.15 4.09 -0.03
C LEU A 363 7.37 3.71 -0.88
N LEU A 364 7.96 2.56 -0.58
CA LEU A 364 8.96 1.93 -1.43
C LEU A 364 8.27 0.91 -2.36
N PRO A 365 8.64 0.85 -3.65
CA PRO A 365 8.05 -0.06 -4.61
C PRO A 365 8.54 -1.49 -4.40
N PRO A 366 7.82 -2.47 -4.95
CA PRO A 366 8.25 -3.86 -4.98
C PRO A 366 9.57 -4.03 -5.74
N GLY A 367 10.40 -4.96 -5.26
CA GLY A 367 11.70 -5.28 -5.83
C GLY A 367 12.79 -4.27 -5.52
N VAL A 368 12.64 -3.49 -4.44
CA VAL A 368 13.68 -2.55 -4.02
C VAL A 368 14.86 -3.33 -3.42
N SER A 369 16.06 -3.09 -3.95
CA SER A 369 17.30 -3.73 -3.49
C SER A 369 18.13 -2.77 -2.65
N PHE A 370 18.79 -3.28 -1.62
CA PHE A 370 19.53 -2.49 -0.64
C PHE A 370 20.71 -3.26 -0.07
N GLN A 371 21.65 -2.52 0.53
CA GLN A 371 22.75 -3.08 1.30
C GLN A 371 22.48 -2.94 2.80
N VAL A 372 22.82 -3.99 3.54
CA VAL A 372 22.79 -3.95 5.01
C VAL A 372 24.13 -3.43 5.51
N SER A 373 24.10 -2.39 6.33
CA SER A 373 25.31 -1.77 6.88
C SER A 373 25.58 -2.17 8.33
N SER A 374 24.53 -2.42 9.12
CA SER A 374 24.68 -2.83 10.52
C SER A 374 23.41 -3.52 11.02
N VAL A 375 23.58 -4.49 11.90
CA VAL A 375 22.50 -5.10 12.71
C VAL A 375 22.93 -5.02 14.17
N GLN A 376 22.13 -4.35 14.99
CA GLN A 376 22.40 -4.14 16.41
C GLN A 376 21.19 -4.61 17.22
N GLN A 377 21.37 -4.86 18.51
CA GLN A 377 20.26 -5.07 19.43
C GLN A 377 20.31 -3.96 20.49
N ASP A 378 19.22 -3.21 20.61
CA ASP A 378 19.09 -2.18 21.62
C ASP A 378 18.96 -2.80 23.01
N GLU A 379 19.86 -2.44 23.92
CA GLU A 379 19.94 -3.09 25.23
C GLU A 379 18.70 -2.81 26.11
N THR A 380 18.04 -1.67 25.89
CA THR A 380 16.92 -1.20 26.71
C THR A 380 15.61 -1.80 26.25
N SER A 381 15.28 -1.62 24.96
CA SER A 381 14.04 -2.10 24.35
C SER A 381 14.10 -3.56 23.91
N LYS A 382 15.30 -4.16 23.86
CA LYS A 382 15.59 -5.49 23.29
C LYS A 382 15.27 -5.63 21.79
N LYS A 383 14.86 -4.53 21.13
CA LYS A 383 14.58 -4.51 19.69
C LYS A 383 15.86 -4.62 18.87
N TYR A 384 15.80 -5.27 17.73
CA TYR A 384 16.86 -5.25 16.74
C TYR A 384 16.80 -3.97 15.91
N ILE A 385 17.93 -3.32 15.66
CA ILE A 385 18.03 -2.14 14.80
C ILE A 385 18.86 -2.52 13.58
N ILE A 386 18.24 -2.46 12.39
CA ILE A 386 18.86 -2.84 11.12
C ILE A 386 19.02 -1.58 10.26
N TYR A 387 20.27 -1.24 9.94
CA TYR A 387 20.59 -0.08 9.10
C TYR A 387 20.78 -0.52 7.66
N ILE A 388 19.97 0.00 6.74
CA ILE A 388 20.04 -0.30 5.32
C ILE A 388 20.29 0.95 4.47
N GLN A 389 20.96 0.76 3.34
CA GLN A 389 21.24 1.82 2.36
C GLN A 389 20.62 1.47 1.02
N LEU A 390 19.83 2.41 0.49
CA LEU A 390 19.12 2.34 -0.78
C LEU A 390 19.78 3.19 -1.86
#